data_AF-E1YGZ7-F1
#
_entry.id   AF-E1YGZ7-F1
#
_cell.length_a   1.000
_cell.length_b   1.000
_cell.length_c   1.000
_cell.angle_alpha   90.00
_cell.angle_beta   90.00
_cell.angle_gamma   90.00
#
_symmetry.space_group_name_H-M   'P 1'
#
loop_
_entity.id
_entity.type
_entity.pdbx_description
1 polymer ?
#
loop_
_entity_poly.entity_id
_entity_poly.type
_entity_poly.pdbx_seq_one_letter_code
_entity_poly.pdbx_strand_id
1 'polypeptide(L)'
;MDTKESGKYTDNINILIQRRALMKVNLGPVTRIEGHLNIETTVENNKIVDARCMGEMFRGFEVFLQGRSPLDAQQITQRICGVCPYAHAVASSYAQESVYKLNVPPNGRIMHNLIQGANHLYDYLLQFYQLAALDFVDITAILKYKG
;
A
#
# COMPACT_ATOMS: atom_id res chain seq x y z
N MET A 1 31.67 43.44 1.27
CA MET A 1 30.38 42.79 1.57
C MET A 1 30.68 41.35 1.95
N ASP A 2 30.17 40.96 3.11
CA ASP A 2 30.68 39.93 4.04
C ASP A 2 31.00 38.54 3.48
N THR A 3 32.22 38.08 3.73
CA THR A 3 32.64 36.67 3.67
C THR A 3 32.42 35.92 5.01
N LYS A 4 31.56 36.45 5.90
CA LYS A 4 31.32 35.90 7.25
C LYS A 4 30.08 35.01 7.39
N GLU A 5 29.26 34.85 6.33
CA GLU A 5 28.00 34.08 6.42
C GLU A 5 28.13 32.59 6.05
N SER A 6 29.20 32.18 5.35
CA SER A 6 29.38 30.78 4.92
C SER A 6 29.77 29.82 6.06
N GLY A 7 30.38 30.32 7.14
CA GLY A 7 30.79 29.51 8.29
C GLY A 7 29.63 29.11 9.22
N LYS A 8 28.56 29.91 9.30
CA LYS A 8 27.42 29.63 10.19
C LYS A 8 26.51 28.51 9.69
N TYR A 9 26.46 28.26 8.38
CA TYR A 9 25.60 27.23 7.80
C TYR A 9 26.20 25.82 7.92
N THR A 10 27.53 25.71 7.79
CA THR A 10 28.28 24.46 8.00
C THR A 10 28.35 24.06 9.47
N ASP A 11 28.39 25.04 10.38
CA ASP A 11 28.34 24.77 11.82
C ASP A 11 26.98 24.24 12.28
N ASN A 12 25.87 24.69 11.67
CA ASN A 12 24.53 24.20 11.99
C ASN A 12 24.28 22.75 11.52
N ILE A 13 24.87 22.34 10.40
CA ILE A 13 24.79 20.95 9.92
C ILE A 13 25.59 20.01 10.83
N ASN A 14 26.78 20.44 11.29
CA ASN A 14 27.60 19.65 12.21
C ASN A 14 27.01 19.55 13.64
N ILE A 15 26.22 20.54 14.08
CA ILE A 15 25.52 20.52 15.38
C ILE A 15 24.31 19.55 15.39
N LEU A 16 23.66 19.33 14.25
CA LEU A 16 22.56 18.36 14.12
C LEU A 16 23.05 16.90 14.09
N ILE A 17 24.29 16.66 13.69
CA ILE A 17 24.89 15.31 13.60
C ILE A 17 25.43 14.83 14.97
N GLN A 18 25.66 15.73 15.92
CA GLN A 18 26.29 15.43 17.22
C GLN A 18 25.33 15.16 18.39
N ARG A 19 24.01 15.30 18.22
CA ARG A 19 23.04 14.94 19.26
C ARG A 19 22.38 13.60 18.96
N ARG A 20 22.57 12.65 19.88
CA ARG A 20 21.75 11.44 20.09
C ARG A 20 20.29 11.81 20.39
N ALA A 21 19.65 12.55 19.49
CA ALA A 21 18.33 13.12 19.70
C ALA A 21 17.27 12.19 19.13
N LEU A 22 16.31 11.82 19.97
CA LEU A 22 15.06 11.21 19.55
C LEU A 22 14.33 12.17 18.60
N MET A 23 14.09 11.73 17.38
CA MET A 23 13.40 12.47 16.33
C MET A 23 12.08 11.79 16.01
N LYS A 24 10.98 12.53 15.94
CA LYS A 24 9.70 12.01 15.45
C LYS A 24 9.50 12.41 14.00
N VAL A 25 9.11 11.46 13.17
CA VAL A 25 8.86 11.64 11.74
C VAL A 25 7.44 11.15 11.44
N ASN A 26 6.66 11.97 10.76
CA ASN A 26 5.34 11.62 10.24
C ASN A 26 5.44 11.52 8.71
N LEU A 27 5.07 10.37 8.16
CA LEU A 27 5.18 10.02 6.74
C LEU A 27 3.82 10.04 6.03
N GLY A 28 2.77 10.52 6.69
CA GLY A 28 1.43 10.63 6.14
C GLY A 28 1.25 11.86 5.22
N PRO A 29 0.53 11.73 4.09
CA PRO A 29 -0.02 10.50 3.54
C PRO A 29 1.07 9.62 2.88
N VAL A 30 1.04 8.32 3.15
CA VAL A 30 1.84 7.36 2.38
C VAL A 30 1.25 7.26 0.98
N THR A 31 2.02 7.64 -0.03
CA THR A 31 1.60 7.64 -1.43
C THR A 31 2.03 6.37 -2.15
N ARG A 32 1.52 6.16 -3.39
CA ARG A 32 1.77 4.96 -4.22
C ARG A 32 1.36 3.65 -3.54
N ILE A 33 0.29 3.70 -2.77
CA ILE A 33 -0.42 2.55 -2.23
C ILE A 33 -1.92 2.68 -2.53
N GLU A 34 -2.67 1.61 -2.34
CA GLU A 34 -4.13 1.70 -2.23
C GLU A 34 -4.51 2.08 -0.79
N GLY A 35 -5.61 2.84 -0.64
CA GLY A 35 -6.12 3.23 0.66
C GLY A 35 -5.46 4.50 1.23
N HIS A 36 -5.67 4.72 2.54
CA HIS A 36 -5.25 5.91 3.25
C HIS A 36 -4.45 5.47 4.49
N LEU A 37 -3.14 5.62 4.39
CA LEU A 37 -2.21 5.18 5.42
C LEU A 37 -1.32 6.32 5.87
N ASN A 38 -1.11 6.37 7.18
CA ASN A 38 -0.16 7.25 7.82
C ASN A 38 0.76 6.43 8.72
N ILE A 39 2.06 6.73 8.65
CA ILE A 39 3.09 6.10 9.47
C ILE A 39 3.78 7.18 10.31
N GLU A 40 3.74 7.03 11.62
CA GLU A 40 4.54 7.82 12.56
C GLU A 40 5.69 6.97 13.09
N THR A 41 6.91 7.50 13.08
CA THR A 41 8.08 6.78 13.57
C THR A 41 8.96 7.64 14.49
N THR A 42 9.63 7.01 15.43
CA THR A 42 10.67 7.63 16.26
C THR A 42 12.03 7.08 15.85
N VAL A 43 12.98 7.97 15.56
CA VAL A 43 14.34 7.66 15.16
C VAL A 43 15.30 8.05 16.28
N GLU A 44 16.16 7.13 16.68
CA GLU A 44 17.27 7.36 17.61
C GLU A 44 18.56 6.81 17.00
N ASN A 45 19.64 7.62 16.98
CA ASN A 45 20.94 7.21 16.45
C ASN A 45 20.83 6.59 15.03
N ASN A 46 20.08 7.26 14.15
CA ASN A 46 19.78 6.83 12.77
C ASN A 46 19.11 5.45 12.63
N LYS A 47 18.45 4.98 13.69
CA LYS A 47 17.65 3.75 13.68
C LYS A 47 16.23 4.05 14.11
N ILE A 48 15.26 3.45 13.44
CA ILE A 48 13.87 3.46 13.88
C ILE A 48 13.78 2.64 15.18
N VAL A 49 13.27 3.25 16.25
CA VAL A 49 13.06 2.61 17.56
C VAL A 49 11.57 2.40 17.89
N ASP A 50 10.68 3.13 17.22
CA ASP A 50 9.22 2.97 17.32
C ASP A 50 8.56 3.31 15.98
N ALA A 51 7.44 2.65 15.66
CA ALA A 51 6.64 2.91 14.48
C ALA A 51 5.16 2.60 14.72
N ARG A 52 4.28 3.48 14.28
CA ARG A 52 2.82 3.34 14.37
C ARG A 52 2.22 3.41 12.97
N CYS A 53 1.36 2.45 12.68
CA CYS A 53 0.65 2.33 11.41
C CYS A 53 -0.81 2.68 11.63
N MET A 54 -1.31 3.68 10.90
CA MET A 54 -2.65 4.23 11.10
C MET A 54 -3.41 4.18 9.77
N GLY A 55 -4.45 3.35 9.72
CA GLY A 55 -5.42 3.37 8.63
C GLY A 55 -6.42 4.48 8.86
N GLU A 56 -6.45 5.49 8.00
CA GLU A 56 -7.22 6.71 8.20
C GLU A 56 -8.60 6.69 7.49
N MET A 57 -9.00 5.53 6.97
CA MET A 57 -10.29 5.34 6.29
C MET A 57 -11.06 4.16 6.87
N PHE A 58 -12.36 4.36 7.06
CA PHE A 58 -13.32 3.31 7.36
C PHE A 58 -14.54 3.39 6.43
N ARG A 59 -14.96 2.25 5.87
CA ARG A 59 -16.17 2.14 5.01
C ARG A 59 -17.24 1.19 5.57
N GLY A 60 -16.87 0.23 6.42
CA GLY A 60 -17.84 -0.63 7.12
C GLY A 60 -18.59 -1.64 6.25
N PHE A 61 -17.94 -2.27 5.26
CA PHE A 61 -18.57 -3.29 4.39
C PHE A 61 -19.21 -4.45 5.17
N GLU A 62 -18.61 -4.85 6.30
CA GLU A 62 -19.14 -5.94 7.15
C GLU A 62 -20.50 -5.59 7.74
N VAL A 63 -20.63 -4.36 8.26
CA VAL A 63 -21.91 -3.84 8.77
C VAL A 63 -22.92 -3.71 7.64
N PHE A 64 -22.49 -3.23 6.47
CA PHE A 64 -23.34 -3.06 5.30
C PHE A 64 -23.92 -4.38 4.77
N LEU A 65 -23.23 -5.52 4.98
CA LEU A 65 -23.70 -6.84 4.57
C LEU A 65 -24.75 -7.45 5.50
N GLN A 66 -24.90 -6.94 6.73
CA GLN A 66 -25.86 -7.49 7.68
C GLN A 66 -27.30 -7.34 7.17
N GLY A 67 -28.07 -8.43 7.25
CA GLY A 67 -29.46 -8.46 6.79
C GLY A 67 -29.67 -8.44 5.27
N ARG A 68 -28.58 -8.40 4.47
CA ARG A 68 -28.67 -8.50 3.01
C ARG A 68 -28.79 -9.95 2.54
N SER A 69 -29.24 -10.11 1.30
CA SER A 69 -29.14 -11.39 0.61
C SER A 69 -27.67 -11.79 0.51
N PRO A 70 -27.29 -13.02 0.91
CA PRO A 70 -25.92 -13.49 0.73
C PRO A 70 -25.48 -13.46 -0.74
N LEU A 71 -26.40 -13.55 -1.70
CA LEU A 71 -26.10 -13.52 -3.13
C LEU A 71 -25.61 -12.16 -3.64
N ASP A 72 -25.81 -11.08 -2.86
CA ASP A 72 -25.28 -9.75 -3.17
C ASP A 72 -23.83 -9.58 -2.69
N ALA A 73 -23.36 -10.47 -1.81
CA ALA A 73 -22.13 -10.27 -1.07
C ALA A 73 -20.91 -10.16 -1.97
N GLN A 74 -20.80 -10.98 -3.01
CA GLN A 74 -19.68 -10.97 -3.96
C GLN A 74 -19.55 -9.65 -4.75
N GLN A 75 -20.67 -9.02 -5.12
CA GLN A 75 -20.71 -7.75 -5.82
C GLN A 75 -20.31 -6.65 -4.87
N ILE A 76 -20.82 -6.69 -3.64
CA ILE A 76 -20.52 -5.71 -2.60
C ILE A 76 -19.04 -5.80 -2.20
N THR A 77 -18.54 -6.98 -1.85
CA THR A 77 -17.16 -7.18 -1.37
C THR A 77 -16.13 -6.92 -2.44
N GLN A 78 -16.43 -7.15 -3.72
CA GLN A 78 -15.54 -6.78 -4.82
C GLN A 78 -15.19 -5.27 -4.82
N ARG A 79 -16.03 -4.42 -4.22
CA ARG A 79 -15.80 -2.97 -4.12
C ARG A 79 -15.02 -2.58 -2.87
N ILE A 80 -14.59 -3.55 -2.05
CA ILE A 80 -13.64 -3.30 -0.97
C ILE A 80 -12.34 -2.75 -1.56
N CYS A 81 -11.80 -3.31 -2.62
CA CYS A 81 -10.58 -2.80 -3.24
C CYS A 81 -10.67 -2.84 -4.76
N GLY A 82 -10.32 -1.72 -5.41
CA GLY A 82 -10.25 -1.64 -6.88
C GLY A 82 -8.96 -2.21 -7.48
N VAL A 83 -7.91 -2.40 -6.65
CA VAL A 83 -6.62 -2.98 -7.07
C VAL A 83 -6.66 -4.51 -7.02
N CYS A 84 -7.23 -5.09 -5.96
CA CYS A 84 -7.43 -6.54 -5.82
C CYS A 84 -8.92 -6.98 -5.80
N PRO A 85 -9.75 -6.52 -6.75
CA PRO A 85 -11.21 -6.68 -6.68
C PRO A 85 -11.62 -8.15 -6.75
N TYR A 86 -10.98 -8.93 -7.62
CA TYR A 86 -11.37 -10.32 -7.87
C TYR A 86 -11.13 -11.20 -6.65
N ALA A 87 -10.07 -10.93 -5.87
CA ALA A 87 -9.75 -11.65 -4.64
C ALA A 87 -10.91 -11.58 -3.63
N HIS A 88 -11.55 -10.41 -3.48
CA HIS A 88 -12.71 -10.27 -2.59
C HIS A 88 -13.98 -10.93 -3.14
N ALA A 89 -14.21 -10.84 -4.45
CA ALA A 89 -15.36 -11.47 -5.10
C ALA A 89 -15.28 -12.99 -4.94
N VAL A 90 -14.14 -13.60 -5.26
CA VAL A 90 -13.94 -15.04 -5.20
C VAL A 90 -13.95 -15.56 -3.76
N ALA A 91 -13.38 -14.83 -2.80
CA ALA A 91 -13.46 -15.18 -1.39
C ALA A 91 -14.92 -15.22 -0.89
N SER A 92 -15.74 -14.24 -1.30
CA SER A 92 -17.17 -14.24 -0.98
C SER A 92 -17.91 -15.41 -1.65
N SER A 93 -17.59 -15.73 -2.91
CA SER A 93 -18.16 -16.90 -3.59
C SER A 93 -17.79 -18.20 -2.88
N TYR A 94 -16.54 -18.38 -2.47
CA TYR A 94 -16.10 -19.58 -1.74
C TYR A 94 -16.78 -19.72 -0.38
N ALA A 95 -17.03 -18.60 0.32
CA ALA A 95 -17.79 -18.61 1.56
C ALA A 95 -19.23 -19.11 1.33
N GLN A 96 -19.89 -18.66 0.26
CA GLN A 96 -21.23 -19.13 -0.10
C GLN A 96 -21.22 -20.61 -0.51
N GLU A 97 -20.27 -21.04 -1.34
CA GLU A 97 -20.09 -22.45 -1.72
C GLU A 97 -19.98 -23.35 -0.50
N SER A 98 -19.20 -22.93 0.50
CA SER A 98 -19.01 -23.66 1.75
C SER A 98 -20.30 -23.76 2.57
N VAL A 99 -21.01 -22.65 2.76
CA VAL A 99 -22.26 -22.61 3.55
C VAL A 99 -23.38 -23.39 2.88
N TYR A 100 -23.49 -23.29 1.56
CA TYR A 100 -24.50 -23.99 0.76
C TYR A 100 -24.15 -25.43 0.43
N LYS A 101 -22.92 -25.87 0.77
CA LYS A 101 -22.41 -27.23 0.49
C LYS A 101 -22.53 -27.59 -0.99
N LEU A 102 -22.18 -26.64 -1.87
CA LEU A 102 -22.29 -26.83 -3.32
C LEU A 102 -21.18 -27.73 -3.85
N ASN A 103 -21.54 -28.62 -4.77
CA ASN A 103 -20.60 -29.33 -5.61
C ASN A 103 -20.30 -28.50 -6.85
N VAL A 104 -19.27 -27.64 -6.76
CA VAL A 104 -18.88 -26.74 -7.84
C VAL A 104 -18.36 -27.55 -9.04
N PRO A 105 -18.83 -27.29 -10.27
CA PRO A 105 -18.33 -27.99 -11.43
C PRO A 105 -16.83 -27.66 -11.66
N PRO A 106 -16.01 -28.63 -12.12
CA PRO A 106 -14.58 -28.41 -12.33
C PRO A 106 -14.27 -27.17 -13.18
N ASN A 107 -15.04 -26.94 -14.24
CA ASN A 107 -14.88 -25.77 -15.11
C ASN A 107 -15.10 -24.44 -14.37
N GLY A 108 -15.97 -24.39 -13.37
CA GLY A 108 -16.16 -23.20 -12.53
C GLY A 108 -14.93 -22.91 -11.67
N ARG A 109 -14.33 -23.94 -11.07
CA ARG A 109 -13.08 -23.80 -10.30
C ARG A 109 -11.92 -23.37 -11.19
N ILE A 110 -11.80 -23.95 -12.39
CA ILE A 110 -10.78 -23.57 -13.37
C ILE A 110 -10.94 -22.11 -13.77
N MET A 111 -12.16 -21.65 -14.03
CA MET A 111 -12.43 -20.25 -14.36
C MET A 111 -11.97 -19.31 -13.23
N HIS A 112 -12.28 -19.63 -11.97
CA HIS A 112 -11.81 -18.86 -10.82
C HIS A 112 -10.29 -18.79 -10.76
N ASN A 113 -9.60 -19.91 -10.95
CA ASN A 113 -8.15 -19.97 -10.90
C ASN A 113 -7.50 -19.17 -12.04
N LEU A 114 -8.06 -19.23 -13.26
CA LEU A 114 -7.55 -18.48 -14.42
C LEU A 114 -7.70 -16.97 -14.21
N ILE A 115 -8.86 -16.50 -13.77
CA ILE A 115 -9.10 -15.07 -13.55
C ILE A 115 -8.27 -14.54 -12.37
N GLN A 116 -8.15 -15.29 -11.27
CA GLN A 116 -7.29 -14.89 -10.15
C GLN A 116 -5.82 -14.88 -10.56
N GLY A 117 -5.38 -15.83 -11.38
CA GLY A 117 -4.04 -15.84 -11.97
C GLY A 117 -3.77 -14.60 -12.81
N ALA A 118 -4.71 -14.22 -13.69
CA ALA A 118 -4.62 -12.98 -14.46
C ALA A 118 -4.60 -11.73 -13.57
N ASN A 119 -5.41 -11.71 -12.50
CA ASN A 119 -5.42 -10.62 -11.53
C ASN A 119 -4.06 -10.47 -10.83
N HIS A 120 -3.40 -11.56 -10.42
CA HIS A 120 -2.06 -11.50 -9.84
C HIS A 120 -1.01 -10.96 -10.83
N LEU A 121 -1.04 -11.40 -12.08
CA LEU A 121 -0.09 -10.92 -13.09
C LEU A 121 -0.24 -9.41 -13.33
N TYR A 122 -1.48 -8.93 -13.42
CA TYR A 122 -1.78 -7.51 -13.53
C TYR A 122 -1.31 -6.73 -12.31
N ASP A 123 -1.69 -7.18 -11.11
CA ASP A 123 -1.40 -6.50 -9.84
C ASP A 123 0.12 -6.39 -9.61
N TYR A 124 0.89 -7.45 -9.87
CA TYR A 124 2.33 -7.43 -9.65
C TYR A 124 3.08 -6.54 -10.65
N LEU A 125 2.65 -6.49 -11.91
CA LEU A 125 3.22 -5.55 -12.86
C LEU A 125 2.91 -4.10 -12.46
N LEU A 126 1.67 -3.84 -12.05
CA LEU A 126 1.24 -2.52 -11.56
C LEU A 126 2.04 -2.11 -10.32
N GLN A 127 2.13 -3.00 -9.34
CA GLN A 127 2.85 -2.76 -8.10
C GLN A 127 4.33 -2.50 -8.36
N PHE A 128 4.97 -3.29 -9.22
CA PHE A 128 6.39 -3.14 -9.48
C PHE A 128 6.70 -1.80 -10.16
N TYR A 129 6.07 -1.50 -11.30
CA TYR A 129 6.43 -0.35 -12.11
C TYR A 129 5.79 0.96 -11.63
N GLN A 130 4.51 0.95 -11.29
CA GLN A 130 3.77 2.18 -11.00
C GLN A 130 3.81 2.52 -9.51
N LEU A 131 3.95 1.53 -8.63
CA LEU A 131 4.00 1.77 -7.19
C LEU A 131 5.43 1.80 -6.67
N ALA A 132 6.21 0.73 -6.80
CA ALA A 132 7.50 0.59 -6.10
C ALA A 132 8.72 1.13 -6.86
N ALA A 133 8.76 1.09 -8.20
CA ALA A 133 9.98 1.38 -8.96
C ALA A 133 10.56 2.78 -8.67
N LEU A 134 9.71 3.77 -8.38
CA LEU A 134 10.15 5.15 -8.09
C LEU A 134 10.87 5.32 -6.75
N ASP A 135 10.85 4.30 -5.88
CA ASP A 135 11.70 4.27 -4.69
C ASP A 135 13.16 3.92 -5.02
N PHE A 136 13.41 3.31 -6.18
CA PHE A 136 14.72 2.77 -6.57
C PHE A 136 15.29 3.42 -7.84
N VAL A 137 14.44 4.02 -8.68
CA VAL A 137 14.82 4.56 -10.00
C VAL A 137 14.68 6.08 -10.01
N ASP A 138 15.81 6.78 -10.14
CA ASP A 138 15.83 8.20 -10.48
C ASP A 138 15.59 8.38 -11.99
N ILE A 139 14.36 8.73 -12.35
CA ILE A 139 13.97 8.97 -13.75
C ILE A 139 14.81 10.11 -14.36
N THR A 140 15.22 11.11 -13.58
CA THR A 140 15.94 12.28 -14.12
C THR A 140 17.34 11.94 -14.64
N ALA A 141 17.90 10.79 -14.23
CA ALA A 141 19.15 10.29 -14.76
C ALA A 141 19.12 10.11 -16.29
N ILE A 142 17.94 9.83 -16.88
CA ILE A 142 17.78 9.68 -18.33
C ILE A 142 18.08 10.98 -19.10
N LEU A 143 17.90 12.15 -18.48
CA LEU A 143 18.17 13.44 -19.12
C LEU A 143 19.66 13.64 -19.44
N LYS A 144 20.53 12.87 -18.79
CA LYS A 144 21.99 12.90 -19.00
C LYS A 144 22.49 11.80 -19.94
N TYR A 145 21.61 10.90 -20.39
CA TYR A 145 21.96 9.80 -21.28
C TYR A 145 22.24 10.30 -22.71
N LYS A 146 23.36 9.87 -23.31
CA LYS A 146 23.82 10.33 -24.63
C LYS A 146 23.85 9.24 -25.71
N GLY A 147 23.34 8.04 -25.41
CA GLY A 147 23.54 6.84 -26.22
C GLY A 147 24.64 5.97 -25.66
#